data_AF-A0A7V3DEH3-F1
#
_entry.id   AF-A0A7V3DEH3-F1
#
_cell.length_a   1.000
_cell.length_b   1.000
_cell.length_c   1.000
_cell.angle_alpha   90.00
_cell.angle_beta   90.00
_cell.angle_gamma   90.00
#
_symmetry.space_group_name_H-M   'P 1'
#
loop_
_entity.id
_entity.type
_entity.pdbx_description
1 polymer ?
#
loop_
_entity_poly.entity_id
_entity_poly.type
_entity_poly.pdbx_seq_one_letter_code
_entity_poly.pdbx_strand_id
1 'polypeptide(L)' 'GVIAEGIETDEQLTRLKSINCNGGQGFLFSKPVEGRNVRTMINSRWAESADDRPAKKGRPFVEYASGSG' A
#
# COMPACT_ATOMS: atom_id res chain seq x y z
N GLY A 1 -9.73 -5.13 -9.55
CA GLY A 1 -9.11 -3.80 -9.76
C GLY A 1 -7.90 -3.99 -10.66
N VAL A 2 -7.53 -2.97 -11.43
CA VAL A 2 -6.30 -2.97 -12.25
C VAL A 2 -5.17 -2.33 -11.46
N ILE A 3 -3.95 -2.80 -11.66
CA ILE A 3 -2.72 -2.19 -11.14
C ILE A 3 -1.93 -1.65 -12.32
N ALA A 4 -1.59 -0.36 -12.29
CA ALA A 4 -0.67 0.24 -13.25
C ALA A 4 0.78 0.14 -12.76
N GLU A 5 1.66 -0.44 -13.55
CA GLU A 5 3.09 -0.57 -13.22
C GLU A 5 3.93 0.46 -13.98
N GLY A 6 5.08 0.84 -13.42
CA GLY A 6 6.02 1.78 -14.05
C GLY A 6 5.63 3.25 -13.93
N ILE A 7 4.98 3.65 -12.83
CA ILE A 7 4.63 5.07 -12.57
C ILE A 7 5.87 5.82 -12.05
N GLU A 8 6.37 6.75 -12.84
CA GLU A 8 7.59 7.51 -12.59
C GLU A 8 7.34 9.01 -12.43
N THR A 9 6.22 9.54 -12.96
CA THR A 9 5.92 10.99 -12.92
C THR A 9 4.51 11.31 -12.42
N ASP A 10 4.33 12.53 -11.90
CA ASP A 10 3.04 13.03 -11.44
C ASP A 10 2.00 13.14 -12.56
N GLU A 11 2.42 13.39 -13.81
CA GLU A 11 1.51 13.41 -14.97
C GLU A 11 0.93 12.03 -15.25
N GLN A 12 1.75 10.97 -15.15
CA GLN A 12 1.30 9.58 -15.31
C GLN A 12 0.28 9.22 -14.21
N LEU A 13 0.59 9.57 -12.95
CA LEU A 13 -0.31 9.37 -11.82
C LEU A 13 -1.65 10.12 -12.02
N THR A 14 -1.58 11.37 -12.46
CA THR A 14 -2.76 12.21 -12.72
C THR A 14 -3.66 11.58 -13.79
N ARG A 15 -3.07 11.06 -14.86
CA ARG A 15 -3.82 10.37 -15.91
C ARG A 15 -4.44 9.05 -15.46
N LEU A 16 -3.76 8.29 -14.62
CA LEU A 16 -4.30 7.05 -14.05
C LEU A 16 -5.48 7.33 -13.12
N LYS A 17 -5.41 8.38 -12.32
CA LYS A 17 -6.52 8.83 -11.47
C LYS A 17 -7.74 9.26 -12.30
N SER A 18 -7.54 9.95 -13.43
CA SER A 18 -8.66 10.43 -14.26
C SER A 18 -9.44 9.32 -14.96
N ILE A 19 -8.87 8.12 -15.08
CA ILE A 19 -9.53 6.92 -15.62
C ILE A 19 -9.94 5.94 -14.51
N ASN A 20 -9.98 6.38 -13.25
CA ASN A 20 -10.32 5.57 -12.09
C ASN A 20 -9.43 4.31 -11.92
N CYS A 21 -8.13 4.43 -12.20
CA CYS A 21 -7.16 3.41 -11.81
C CYS A 21 -6.72 3.65 -10.36
N ASN A 22 -7.17 2.79 -9.44
CA ASN A 22 -6.97 2.95 -8.00
C ASN A 22 -5.71 2.24 -7.45
N GLY A 23 -4.97 1.51 -8.28
CA GLY A 23 -3.78 0.76 -7.87
C GLY A 23 -2.59 1.06 -8.77
N GLY A 24 -1.40 1.21 -8.17
CA GLY A 24 -0.20 1.50 -8.93
C GLY A 24 1.09 1.14 -8.21
N GLN A 25 2.13 0.85 -9.00
CA GLN A 25 3.51 0.67 -8.57
C GLN A 25 4.44 1.45 -9.51
N GLY A 26 5.50 2.02 -8.95
CA GLY A 26 6.55 2.65 -9.74
C GLY A 26 7.48 3.50 -8.89
N PHE A 27 8.52 4.02 -9.52
CA PHE A 27 9.60 4.74 -8.84
C PHE A 27 9.15 6.08 -8.27
N LEU A 28 8.02 6.63 -8.73
CA LEU A 28 7.37 7.78 -8.11
C LEU A 28 7.00 7.51 -6.64
N PHE A 29 6.64 6.26 -6.31
CA PHE A 29 6.26 5.87 -4.95
C PHE A 29 7.45 5.33 -4.16
N SER A 30 8.21 4.40 -4.76
CA SER A 30 9.36 3.79 -4.12
C SER A 30 10.25 3.13 -5.16
N LYS A 31 11.56 3.23 -4.97
CA LYS A 31 12.52 2.36 -5.66
C LYS A 31 12.40 0.93 -5.13
N PRO A 32 12.92 -0.09 -5.86
CA PRO A 32 13.00 -1.44 -5.34
C PRO A 32 13.72 -1.44 -3.99
N VAL A 33 13.07 -2.02 -2.98
CA VAL A 33 13.61 -2.09 -1.62
C VAL A 33 14.25 -3.45 -1.43
N GLU A 34 15.45 -3.49 -0.85
CA GLU A 34 16.07 -4.76 -0.46
C GLU A 34 15.17 -5.52 0.50
N GLY A 35 15.10 -6.85 0.35
CA GLY A 35 14.20 -7.69 1.16
C GLY A 35 14.31 -7.47 2.67
N ARG A 36 15.55 -7.30 3.17
CA ARG A 36 15.84 -7.00 4.59
C ARG A 36 15.22 -5.70 5.10
N ASN A 37 14.96 -4.74 4.20
CA ASN A 37 14.45 -3.41 4.54
C ASN A 37 12.93 -3.28 4.35
N VAL A 38 12.26 -4.29 3.77
CA VAL A 38 10.81 -4.27 3.54
C VAL A 38 10.03 -4.12 4.85
N ARG A 39 10.45 -4.81 5.91
CA ARG A 39 9.78 -4.71 7.22
C ARG A 39 9.83 -3.29 7.77
N THR A 40 10.98 -2.63 7.64
CA THR A 40 11.16 -1.23 8.03
C THR A 40 10.26 -0.33 7.19
N MET A 41 10.23 -0.51 5.86
CA MET A 41 9.38 0.26 4.96
C MET A 41 7.89 0.16 5.31
N ILE A 42 7.41 -1.04 5.68
CA ILE A 42 6.00 -1.26 6.07
C ILE A 42 5.69 -0.60 7.43
N ASN A 43 6.64 -0.65 8.37
CA ASN A 43 6.45 -0.17 9.74
C ASN A 43 6.69 1.34 9.88
N SER A 44 7.56 1.92 9.06
CA SER A 44 7.56 3.37 8.84
C SER A 44 6.22 3.65 8.18
N ARG A 45 5.26 4.21 8.93
CA ARG A 45 4.02 4.79 8.38
C ARG A 45 4.39 5.37 7.02
N TRP A 46 3.97 4.76 5.90
CA TRP A 46 4.24 5.31 4.57
C TRP A 46 3.85 6.79 4.64
N ALA A 47 4.86 7.67 4.57
CA ALA A 47 4.87 8.92 5.31
C ALA A 47 3.64 9.80 5.04
N GLU A 48 2.82 9.96 6.08
CA GLU A 48 2.04 11.15 6.47
C GLU A 48 1.11 11.88 5.48
N SER A 49 0.74 11.36 4.30
CA SER A 49 -0.19 12.10 3.41
C SER A 49 -1.28 11.26 2.71
N ALA A 50 -1.84 10.27 3.39
CA ALA A 50 -3.02 9.56 2.90
C ALA A 50 -4.19 9.62 3.89
N ASP A 51 -4.73 10.83 4.02
CA ASP A 51 -6.17 11.08 4.04
C ASP A 51 -6.94 10.80 5.35
N ASP A 52 -8.01 11.56 5.50
CA ASP A 52 -9.04 11.68 6.54
C ASP A 52 -9.80 10.37 6.86
N ARG A 53 -9.07 9.26 6.99
CA ARG A 53 -9.66 7.96 7.31
C ARG A 53 -9.82 7.85 8.82
N PRO A 54 -11.06 7.78 9.35
CA PRO A 54 -11.26 7.51 10.76
C PRO A 54 -10.55 6.19 11.11
N ALA A 55 -9.79 6.22 12.20
CA ALA A 55 -9.06 5.08 12.70
C ALA A 55 -9.95 3.84 12.66
N LYS A 56 -9.65 2.87 11.79
CA LYS A 56 -10.35 1.59 11.79
C LYS A 56 -10.10 0.98 13.17
N LYS A 57 -11.13 0.96 14.03
CA LYS A 57 -11.13 0.18 15.27
C LYS A 57 -10.61 -1.21 14.91
N GLY A 58 -9.59 -1.65 15.64
CA GLY A 58 -8.86 -2.88 15.36
C GLY A 58 -9.83 -4.00 15.02
N ARG A 59 -9.69 -4.55 13.82
CA ARG A 59 -10.31 -5.81 13.41
C ARG A 59 -9.91 -6.86 14.46
N PRO A 60 -10.87 -7.50 15.16
CA PRO A 60 -10.52 -8.46 16.20
C PRO A 60 -9.65 -9.57 15.60
N PHE A 61 -8.60 -9.91 16.32
CA PHE A 61 -7.78 -11.07 16.00
C PHE A 61 -8.67 -12.31 16.13
N VAL A 62 -8.92 -13.00 15.02
CA VAL A 62 -9.63 -14.28 15.04
C VAL A 62 -8.60 -15.31 15.50
N GLU A 63 -8.72 -15.77 16.74
CA GLU A 63 -7.94 -16.89 17.25
C GLU A 63 -8.42 -18.16 16.55
N TYR A 64 -7.56 -18.71 15.68
CA TYR A 64 -7.85 -19.99 15.04
C TYR A 64 -7.70 -21.08 16.11
N ALA A 65 -8.82 -21.65 16.55
CA ALA A 65 -8.81 -22.71 17.57
C ALA A 65 -7.89 -23.86 17.13
N SER A 66 -6.95 -24.22 17.99
CA SER A 66 -6.13 -25.42 17.86
C SER A 66 -7.04 -26.65 17.92
N GLY A 67 -7.31 -27.24 16.76
CA GLY A 67 -7.90 -28.57 16.67
C GLY A 67 -7.00 -29.55 17.42
N SER A 68 -7.49 -30.07 18.55
CA SER A 68 -6.86 -31.17 19.27
C SER A 68 -7.15 -32.45 18.48
N GLY A 69 -6.08 -33.13 18.06
CA GLY A 69 -6.13 -34.55 17.68
C GLY A 69 -6.05 -35.43 18.91
#